data_AF-A0A397RZB5-F1
#
_entry.id   AF-A0A397RZB5-F1
#
_cell.length_a   1.000
_cell.length_b   1.000
_cell.length_c   1.000
_cell.angle_alpha   90.00
_cell.angle_beta   90.00
_cell.angle_gamma   90.00
#
_symmetry.space_group_name_H-M   'P 1'
#
loop_
_entity.id
_entity.type
_entity.pdbx_description
1 polymer ?
#
loop_
_entity_poly.entity_id
_entity_poly.type
_entity_poly.pdbx_seq_one_letter_code
_entity_poly.pdbx_strand_id
1 'polypeptide(L)'
;MAKLIEFLQGQGLGLSETAIKILEEEEIQDENKVFKRCMEEILGRLRSYGTLQPDSLEAMRNEYVVALLHASIHIVMDITDKELSMRPQYGIVGEESRGWVNFAIKWNPKQIVKPLTFRKMKVEKLAGKMKMTPMTLPIPMQDENNAALILKGAKAMKVDDPAIFVKWDANGFNDTVAQDVRNGVAGQTVKALITYITGSGGMDFNRQNSLFIFRDNMSITQCQGGFPQWAKHQAAIPDVCSSICRINKLSAKGAIDYELFEYPLTKLL
;
A
#
# COMPACT_ATOMS: atom_id res chain seq x y z
N MET A 1 7.80 -31.67 8.64
CA MET A 1 7.19 -32.00 7.33
C MET A 1 5.82 -32.69 7.39
N ALA A 2 5.69 -33.88 7.99
CA ALA A 2 4.46 -34.69 7.97
C ALA A 2 3.18 -33.93 8.41
N LYS A 3 3.29 -33.08 9.44
CA LYS A 3 2.16 -32.25 9.92
C LYS A 3 1.69 -31.18 8.93
N LEU A 4 2.59 -30.64 8.10
CA LEU A 4 2.23 -29.66 7.08
C LEU A 4 1.53 -30.36 5.90
N ILE A 5 2.01 -31.54 5.53
CA ILE A 5 1.39 -32.35 4.47
C ILE A 5 0.02 -32.86 4.92
N GLU A 6 -0.10 -33.42 6.13
CA GLU A 6 -1.41 -33.78 6.72
C GLU A 6 -2.35 -32.57 6.82
N PHE A 7 -1.83 -31.41 7.23
CA PHE A 7 -2.63 -30.19 7.28
C PHE A 7 -3.14 -29.79 5.89
N LEU A 8 -2.26 -29.75 4.88
CA LEU A 8 -2.60 -29.39 3.50
C LEU A 8 -3.53 -30.43 2.83
N GLN A 9 -3.33 -31.71 3.10
CA GLN A 9 -4.22 -32.79 2.62
C GLN A 9 -5.59 -32.71 3.31
N GLY A 10 -5.63 -32.45 4.61
CA GLY A 10 -6.87 -32.22 5.38
C GLY A 10 -7.65 -30.97 4.96
N GLN A 11 -7.00 -30.02 4.25
CA GLN A 11 -7.66 -28.85 3.67
C GLN A 11 -8.34 -29.15 2.33
N GLY A 12 -8.25 -30.36 1.76
CA GLY A 12 -8.97 -30.76 0.53
C GLY A 12 -8.53 -30.00 -0.74
N LEU A 13 -7.23 -29.82 -0.95
CA LEU A 13 -6.63 -28.87 -1.92
C LEU A 13 -6.30 -29.43 -3.30
N GLY A 14 -6.65 -30.69 -3.61
CA GLY A 14 -6.44 -31.27 -4.94
C GLY A 14 -4.99 -31.16 -5.44
N LEU A 15 -4.01 -31.35 -4.55
CA LEU A 15 -2.58 -31.29 -4.89
C LEU A 15 -2.23 -32.44 -5.84
N SER A 16 -1.44 -32.14 -6.88
CA SER A 16 -0.97 -33.19 -7.79
C SER A 16 0.01 -34.12 -7.08
N GLU A 17 0.04 -35.39 -7.49
CA GLU A 17 0.93 -36.41 -6.92
C GLU A 17 2.41 -36.01 -7.01
N THR A 18 2.77 -35.24 -8.04
CA THR A 18 4.12 -34.64 -8.20
C THR A 18 4.42 -33.58 -7.14
N ALA A 19 3.45 -32.73 -6.79
CA ALA A 19 3.63 -31.71 -5.76
C ALA A 19 3.77 -32.32 -4.36
N ILE A 20 3.05 -33.42 -4.11
CA ILE A 20 3.16 -34.19 -2.86
C ILE A 20 4.56 -34.81 -2.76
N LYS A 21 5.05 -35.48 -3.82
CA LYS A 21 6.40 -36.06 -3.84
C LYS A 21 7.51 -35.03 -3.60
N ILE A 22 7.42 -33.84 -4.19
CA ILE A 22 8.42 -32.77 -3.98
C ILE A 22 8.44 -32.30 -2.51
N LEU A 23 7.28 -32.26 -1.85
CA LEU A 23 7.16 -31.88 -0.44
C LEU A 23 7.56 -33.01 0.52
N GLU A 24 7.46 -34.27 0.08
CA GLU A 24 7.87 -35.46 0.84
C GLU A 24 9.38 -35.73 0.77
N GLU A 25 10.04 -35.41 -0.34
CA GLU A 25 11.47 -35.69 -0.55
C GLU A 25 12.43 -34.68 0.13
N GLU A 26 11.95 -33.49 0.52
CA GLU A 26 12.80 -32.41 1.03
C GLU A 26 12.51 -32.14 2.54
N GLU A 27 13.46 -32.45 3.41
CA GLU A 27 13.34 -32.33 4.86
C GLU A 27 13.57 -30.88 5.32
N ILE A 28 12.50 -30.11 5.54
CA ILE A 28 12.61 -28.74 6.11
C ILE A 28 12.84 -28.85 7.62
N GLN A 29 14.01 -28.41 8.09
CA GLN A 29 14.36 -28.40 9.51
C GLN A 29 13.39 -27.50 10.32
N ASP A 30 12.78 -28.04 11.38
CA ASP A 30 11.78 -27.37 12.24
C ASP A 30 12.30 -26.08 12.91
N GLU A 31 13.62 -25.88 12.93
CA GLU A 31 14.32 -24.73 13.50
C GLU A 31 14.41 -23.53 12.55
N ASN A 32 13.95 -23.68 11.30
CA ASN A 32 14.00 -22.63 10.31
C ASN A 32 13.11 -21.45 10.76
N LYS A 33 13.78 -20.35 11.18
CA LYS A 33 13.13 -19.14 11.70
C LYS A 33 12.15 -18.51 10.69
N VAL A 34 12.40 -18.69 9.39
CA VAL A 34 11.51 -18.19 8.31
C VAL A 34 10.26 -19.05 8.23
N PHE A 35 10.39 -20.38 8.31
CA PHE A 35 9.26 -21.31 8.36
C PHE A 35 8.37 -21.05 9.57
N LYS A 36 8.97 -20.91 10.76
CA LYS A 36 8.24 -20.63 12.01
C LYS A 36 7.48 -19.30 11.93
N ARG A 37 8.13 -18.23 11.45
CA ARG A 37 7.49 -16.92 11.27
C ARG A 37 6.35 -16.96 10.27
N CYS A 38 6.51 -17.70 9.17
CA CYS A 38 5.46 -17.87 8.18
C CYS A 38 4.24 -18.60 8.75
N MET A 39 4.47 -19.70 9.49
CA MET A 39 3.41 -20.43 10.18
C MET A 39 2.71 -19.57 11.24
N GLU A 40 3.45 -18.76 12.00
CA GLU A 40 2.88 -17.81 12.97
C GLU A 40 2.00 -16.75 12.29
N GLU A 41 2.41 -16.23 11.12
CA GLU A 41 1.64 -15.24 10.36
C GLU A 41 0.35 -15.83 9.80
N ILE A 42 0.42 -17.07 9.27
CA ILE A 42 -0.75 -17.80 8.79
C ILE A 42 -1.73 -18.10 9.94
N LEU A 43 -1.21 -18.62 11.06
CA LEU A 43 -2.02 -18.91 12.25
C LEU A 43 -2.60 -17.65 12.90
N GLY A 44 -1.88 -16.53 12.84
CA GLY A 44 -2.34 -15.22 13.31
C GLY A 44 -3.51 -14.71 12.48
N ARG A 45 -3.40 -14.82 11.15
CA ARG A 45 -4.51 -14.51 10.23
C ARG A 45 -5.70 -15.42 10.50
N LEU A 46 -5.53 -16.75 10.54
CA LEU A 46 -6.62 -17.69 10.84
C LEU A 46 -7.34 -17.37 12.15
N ARG A 47 -6.62 -17.01 13.21
CA ARG A 47 -7.21 -16.61 14.50
C ARG A 47 -8.02 -15.32 14.45
N SER A 48 -7.64 -14.37 13.59
CA SER A 48 -8.37 -13.11 13.43
C SER A 48 -9.73 -13.27 12.74
N TYR A 49 -9.99 -14.40 12.09
CA TYR A 49 -11.17 -14.62 11.25
C TYR A 49 -12.21 -15.59 11.82
N GLY A 50 -12.12 -15.96 13.11
CA GLY A 50 -12.96 -16.98 13.76
C GLY A 50 -14.48 -16.72 13.86
N THR A 51 -15.09 -15.88 13.01
CA THR A 51 -16.51 -15.51 13.10
C THR A 51 -17.29 -15.34 11.78
N LEU A 52 -16.74 -15.69 10.61
CA LEU A 52 -17.40 -15.38 9.32
C LEU A 52 -18.16 -16.56 8.66
N GLN A 53 -19.27 -16.21 7.99
CA GLN A 53 -20.35 -17.11 7.50
C GLN A 53 -20.03 -17.92 6.21
N PRO A 54 -20.77 -19.04 5.96
CA PRO A 54 -20.42 -20.16 5.07
C PRO A 54 -20.17 -19.87 3.58
N ASP A 55 -20.75 -18.82 3.01
CA ASP A 55 -20.90 -18.66 1.55
C ASP A 55 -19.73 -17.88 0.94
N SER A 56 -19.09 -17.05 1.77
CA SER A 56 -17.88 -16.27 1.43
C SER A 56 -16.59 -17.10 1.53
N LEU A 57 -16.71 -18.38 1.93
CA LEU A 57 -15.57 -19.22 2.28
C LEU A 57 -14.71 -19.63 1.08
N GLU A 58 -15.22 -19.80 -0.13
CA GLU A 58 -14.44 -20.48 -1.18
C GLU A 58 -13.40 -19.57 -1.85
N ALA A 59 -13.77 -18.32 -2.15
CA ALA A 59 -12.81 -17.33 -2.65
C ALA A 59 -11.75 -17.00 -1.58
N MET A 60 -12.16 -16.87 -0.32
CA MET A 60 -11.23 -16.63 0.78
C MET A 60 -10.38 -17.87 1.10
N ARG A 61 -10.93 -19.09 1.05
CA ARG A 61 -10.19 -20.37 1.15
C ARG A 61 -9.13 -20.45 0.06
N ASN A 62 -9.45 -20.08 -1.17
CA ASN A 62 -8.47 -20.03 -2.25
C ASN A 62 -7.34 -19.02 -1.99
N GLU A 63 -7.62 -17.86 -1.39
CA GLU A 63 -6.57 -16.92 -0.98
C GLU A 63 -5.64 -17.50 0.10
N TYR A 64 -6.18 -18.22 1.10
CA TYR A 64 -5.37 -18.90 2.11
C TYR A 64 -4.49 -19.99 1.51
N VAL A 65 -5.04 -20.77 0.57
CA VAL A 65 -4.34 -21.86 -0.13
C VAL A 65 -3.22 -21.31 -0.99
N VAL A 66 -3.47 -20.22 -1.71
CA VAL A 66 -2.47 -19.52 -2.51
C VAL A 66 -1.35 -18.99 -1.60
N ALA A 67 -1.68 -18.39 -0.45
CA ALA A 67 -0.68 -17.91 0.51
C ALA A 67 0.20 -19.05 1.07
N LEU A 68 -0.43 -20.18 1.45
CA LEU A 68 0.26 -21.38 1.94
C LEU A 68 1.18 -22.02 0.90
N LEU A 69 0.70 -22.14 -0.35
CA LEU A 69 1.48 -22.71 -1.44
C LEU A 69 2.63 -21.79 -1.85
N HIS A 70 2.43 -20.47 -1.87
CA HIS A 70 3.50 -19.51 -2.13
C HIS A 70 4.60 -19.57 -1.07
N ALA A 71 4.23 -19.63 0.21
CA ALA A 71 5.20 -19.77 1.29
C ALA A 71 6.01 -21.06 1.17
N SER A 72 5.33 -22.19 0.94
CA SER A 72 5.98 -23.50 0.77
C SER A 72 6.96 -23.51 -0.41
N ILE A 73 6.56 -22.93 -1.54
CA ILE A 73 7.43 -22.81 -2.72
C ILE A 73 8.66 -21.96 -2.42
N HIS A 74 8.49 -20.82 -1.73
CA HIS A 74 9.61 -19.97 -1.37
C HIS A 74 10.63 -20.68 -0.48
N ILE A 75 10.17 -21.50 0.46
CA ILE A 75 11.07 -22.26 1.33
C ILE A 75 11.79 -23.35 0.53
N VAL A 76 11.09 -24.06 -0.36
CA VAL A 76 11.72 -25.09 -1.22
C VAL A 76 12.73 -24.45 -2.16
N MET A 77 12.43 -23.28 -2.75
CA MET A 77 13.39 -22.54 -3.59
C MET A 77 14.65 -22.13 -2.79
N ASP A 78 14.48 -21.69 -1.54
CA ASP A 78 15.58 -21.25 -0.67
C ASP A 78 16.46 -22.43 -0.21
N ILE A 79 15.86 -23.60 0.06
CA ILE A 79 16.59 -24.79 0.50
C ILE A 79 17.29 -25.51 -0.65
N THR A 80 16.61 -25.63 -1.79
CA THR A 80 17.07 -26.51 -2.89
C THR A 80 17.86 -25.77 -3.96
N ASP A 81 17.88 -24.42 -3.92
CA ASP A 81 18.37 -23.56 -5.01
C ASP A 81 17.72 -23.90 -6.38
N LYS A 82 16.56 -24.59 -6.36
CA LYS A 82 15.79 -24.95 -7.55
C LYS A 82 14.72 -23.89 -7.79
N GLU A 83 14.57 -23.48 -9.05
CA GLU A 83 13.52 -22.53 -9.45
C GLU A 83 12.19 -23.27 -9.67
N LEU A 84 11.20 -22.94 -8.84
CA LEU A 84 9.85 -23.47 -8.90
C LEU A 84 8.87 -22.36 -9.30
N SER A 85 7.86 -22.72 -10.10
CA SER A 85 6.77 -21.81 -10.45
C SER A 85 5.41 -22.47 -10.21
N MET A 86 4.47 -21.69 -9.68
CA MET A 86 3.08 -22.10 -9.49
C MET A 86 2.18 -21.23 -10.36
N ARG A 87 1.21 -21.87 -11.01
CA ARG A 87 0.14 -21.17 -11.73
C ARG A 87 -1.22 -21.75 -11.34
N PRO A 88 -2.18 -20.91 -10.92
CA PRO A 88 -3.56 -21.35 -10.79
C PRO A 88 -4.09 -21.73 -12.17
N GLN A 89 -4.72 -22.90 -12.25
CA GLN A 89 -5.43 -23.38 -13.43
C GLN A 89 -6.92 -23.21 -13.18
N TYR A 90 -7.50 -22.21 -13.86
CA TYR A 90 -8.93 -21.96 -13.83
C TYR A 90 -9.59 -22.77 -14.95
N GLY A 91 -10.35 -23.81 -14.60
CA GLY A 91 -11.29 -24.44 -15.52
C GLY A 91 -12.60 -23.65 -15.49
N ILE A 92 -12.90 -22.88 -16.53
CA ILE A 92 -14.21 -22.22 -16.62
C ILE A 92 -15.22 -23.27 -17.09
N VAL A 93 -16.06 -23.75 -16.18
CA VAL A 93 -17.25 -24.55 -16.51
C VAL A 93 -18.49 -23.79 -16.05
N GLY A 94 -19.24 -23.23 -17.00
CA GLY A 94 -20.55 -22.60 -16.77
C GLY A 94 -20.53 -21.14 -16.31
N GLU A 95 -21.70 -20.50 -16.39
CA GLU A 95 -21.93 -19.05 -16.17
C GLU A 95 -21.77 -18.57 -14.71
N GLU A 96 -21.49 -19.48 -13.78
CA GLU A 96 -21.09 -19.14 -12.41
C GLU A 96 -19.71 -19.74 -12.11
N SER A 97 -18.72 -18.89 -11.83
CA SER A 97 -17.37 -19.31 -11.42
C SER A 97 -17.37 -19.83 -9.98
N ARG A 98 -17.96 -21.00 -9.74
CA ARG A 98 -17.98 -21.74 -8.47
C ARG A 98 -17.22 -23.07 -8.57
N GLY A 99 -16.06 -23.05 -9.20
CA GLY A 99 -15.24 -24.25 -9.45
C GLY A 99 -13.94 -24.26 -8.66
N TRP A 100 -13.55 -25.43 -8.16
CA TRP A 100 -12.24 -25.71 -7.55
C TRP A 100 -11.08 -25.18 -8.41
N VAL A 101 -10.10 -24.54 -7.76
CA VAL A 101 -8.88 -24.06 -8.41
C VAL A 101 -7.81 -25.15 -8.33
N ASN A 102 -7.47 -25.75 -9.47
CA ASN A 102 -6.35 -26.68 -9.57
C ASN A 102 -5.04 -25.88 -9.67
N PHE A 103 -3.96 -26.33 -9.01
CA PHE A 103 -2.65 -25.67 -9.10
C PHE A 103 -1.65 -26.55 -9.83
N ALA A 104 -0.98 -26.01 -10.85
CA ALA A 104 0.17 -26.66 -11.46
C ALA A 104 1.48 -26.07 -10.92
N ILE A 105 2.29 -26.93 -10.32
CA ILE A 105 3.66 -26.62 -9.90
C ILE A 105 4.60 -27.25 -10.94
N LYS A 106 5.47 -26.44 -11.53
CA LYS A 106 6.46 -26.91 -12.53
C LYS A 106 7.87 -26.53 -12.11
N TRP A 107 8.78 -27.50 -12.21
CA TRP A 107 10.22 -27.29 -12.13
C TRP A 107 10.72 -26.71 -13.46
N ASN A 108 11.43 -25.59 -13.41
CA ASN A 108 12.00 -24.96 -14.60
C ASN A 108 13.53 -25.01 -14.54
N PRO A 109 14.19 -25.92 -15.26
CA PRO A 109 15.64 -25.92 -15.34
C PRO A 109 16.12 -24.71 -16.19
N LYS A 110 16.73 -23.74 -15.51
CA LYS A 110 17.53 -22.63 -16.04
C LYS A 110 16.89 -21.87 -17.21
N GLN A 111 15.93 -21.01 -16.89
CA GLN A 111 15.81 -19.75 -17.64
C GLN A 111 16.36 -18.65 -16.75
N ILE A 112 17.27 -17.83 -17.28
CA ILE A 112 17.62 -16.56 -16.64
C ILE A 112 16.36 -15.70 -16.75
N VAL A 113 15.50 -15.72 -15.74
CA VAL A 113 14.25 -14.94 -15.75
C VAL A 113 14.40 -13.70 -14.88
N LYS A 114 14.17 -12.54 -15.51
CA LYS A 114 13.86 -11.29 -14.81
C LYS A 114 12.78 -11.60 -13.76
N PRO A 115 12.92 -11.11 -12.51
CA PRO A 115 12.02 -11.46 -11.42
C PRO A 115 10.57 -11.26 -11.86
N LEU A 116 9.77 -12.33 -11.77
CA LEU A 116 8.33 -12.30 -11.92
C LEU A 116 7.81 -11.19 -10.99
N THR A 117 7.42 -10.07 -11.58
CA THR A 117 7.06 -8.86 -10.84
C THR A 117 5.81 -9.12 -10.02
N PHE A 118 5.99 -9.38 -8.73
CA PHE A 118 4.98 -9.07 -7.73
C PHE A 118 4.46 -7.66 -8.05
N ARG A 119 3.15 -7.47 -8.12
CA ARG A 119 2.57 -6.14 -8.30
C ARG A 119 2.89 -5.36 -7.02
N LYS A 120 4.11 -4.81 -6.93
CA LYS A 120 4.56 -4.04 -5.77
C LYS A 120 3.47 -3.03 -5.43
N MET A 121 3.06 -3.06 -4.16
CA MET A 121 2.07 -2.16 -3.60
C MET A 121 2.54 -0.72 -3.84
N LYS A 122 1.61 0.23 -3.89
CA LYS A 122 1.94 1.63 -4.22
C LYS A 122 2.84 2.21 -3.15
N VAL A 123 2.62 1.87 -1.89
CA VAL A 123 3.46 2.26 -0.75
C VAL A 123 4.88 1.72 -0.92
N GLU A 124 5.07 0.45 -1.29
CA GLU A 124 6.41 -0.12 -1.54
C GLU A 124 7.13 0.57 -2.70
N LYS A 125 6.38 0.91 -3.76
CA LYS A 125 6.93 1.65 -4.89
C LYS A 125 7.36 3.05 -4.48
N LEU A 126 6.52 3.75 -3.71
CA LEU A 126 6.81 5.10 -3.23
C LEU A 126 8.01 5.09 -2.29
N ALA A 127 8.05 4.18 -1.32
CA ALA A 127 9.18 3.96 -0.42
C ALA A 127 10.47 3.76 -1.21
N GLY A 128 10.46 2.90 -2.23
CA GLY A 128 11.60 2.69 -3.11
C GLY A 128 12.04 3.95 -3.88
N LYS A 129 11.11 4.82 -4.29
CA LYS A 129 11.45 6.11 -4.93
C LYS A 129 12.08 7.11 -3.98
N MET A 130 11.74 7.03 -2.70
CA MET A 130 12.26 7.85 -1.60
C MET A 130 13.48 7.22 -0.90
N LYS A 131 13.90 6.02 -1.31
CA LYS A 131 14.96 5.22 -0.65
C LYS A 131 14.66 4.93 0.84
N MET A 132 13.39 4.73 1.15
CA MET A 132 12.89 4.37 2.48
C MET A 132 12.30 2.95 2.48
N THR A 133 11.93 2.47 3.66
CA THR A 133 11.06 1.30 3.80
C THR A 133 9.60 1.74 3.96
N PRO A 134 8.61 0.88 3.63
CA PRO A 134 7.19 1.20 3.83
C PRO A 134 6.85 1.71 5.23
N MET A 135 7.41 1.08 6.27
CA MET A 135 7.13 1.41 7.67
C MET A 135 7.78 2.72 8.14
N THR A 136 8.79 3.21 7.40
CA THR A 136 9.50 4.45 7.71
C THR A 136 8.98 5.66 6.94
N LEU A 137 8.09 5.45 5.96
CA LEU A 137 7.44 6.57 5.28
C LEU A 137 6.63 7.41 6.27
N PRO A 138 6.42 8.72 6.01
CA PRO A 138 5.44 9.50 6.74
C PRO A 138 4.10 8.75 6.78
N ILE A 139 3.47 8.70 7.97
CA ILE A 139 2.19 8.01 8.21
C ILE A 139 1.16 8.22 7.08
N PRO A 140 0.89 9.46 6.59
CA PRO A 140 -0.12 9.63 5.54
C PRO A 140 0.29 9.03 4.18
N MET A 141 1.58 8.78 3.94
CA MET A 141 2.09 8.14 2.73
C MET A 141 2.14 6.60 2.83
N GLN A 142 1.84 6.05 4.01
CA GLN A 142 1.69 4.60 4.21
C GLN A 142 0.32 4.08 3.74
N ASP A 143 -0.60 4.99 3.36
CA ASP A 143 -1.86 4.65 2.72
C ASP A 143 -1.70 4.41 1.21
N GLU A 144 -2.29 3.33 0.71
CA GLU A 144 -2.17 2.92 -0.71
C GLU A 144 -2.74 3.94 -1.70
N ASN A 145 -3.82 4.63 -1.34
CA ASN A 145 -4.46 5.62 -2.22
C ASN A 145 -3.61 6.89 -2.31
N ASN A 146 -3.12 7.36 -1.17
CA ASN A 146 -2.21 8.51 -1.10
C ASN A 146 -0.89 8.20 -1.85
N ALA A 147 -0.31 7.02 -1.63
CA ALA A 147 0.88 6.61 -2.35
C ALA A 147 0.64 6.51 -3.86
N ALA A 148 -0.52 6.00 -4.28
CA ALA A 148 -0.91 5.97 -5.68
C ALA A 148 -1.04 7.37 -6.29
N LEU A 149 -1.62 8.32 -5.55
CA LEU A 149 -1.80 9.70 -5.97
C LEU A 149 -0.44 10.39 -6.16
N ILE A 150 0.45 10.29 -5.16
CA ILE A 150 1.81 10.87 -5.22
C ILE A 150 2.60 10.27 -6.37
N LEU A 151 2.58 8.94 -6.56
CA LEU A 151 3.28 8.29 -7.68
C LEU A 151 2.73 8.73 -9.04
N LYS A 152 1.42 8.98 -9.16
CA LYS A 152 0.82 9.50 -10.40
C LYS A 152 1.23 10.96 -10.62
N GLY A 153 1.20 11.80 -9.58
CA GLY A 153 1.62 13.20 -9.66
C GLY A 153 3.09 13.33 -10.04
N ALA A 154 3.98 12.58 -9.39
CA ALA A 154 5.41 12.55 -9.70
C ALA A 154 5.70 12.13 -11.15
N LYS A 155 4.83 11.34 -11.80
CA LYS A 155 4.96 11.05 -13.24
C LYS A 155 4.61 12.25 -14.12
N ALA A 156 3.65 13.07 -13.71
CA ALA A 156 3.21 14.27 -14.43
C ALA A 156 4.13 15.49 -14.20
N MET A 157 4.85 15.52 -13.08
CA MET A 157 5.84 16.54 -12.73
C MET A 157 7.07 16.48 -13.66
N LYS A 158 7.62 17.63 -14.04
CA LYS A 158 8.99 17.73 -14.57
C LYS A 158 10.00 17.56 -13.43
N VAL A 159 11.27 17.33 -13.78
CA VAL A 159 12.35 17.36 -12.78
C VAL A 159 12.36 18.75 -12.15
N ASP A 160 12.51 18.81 -10.83
CA ASP A 160 12.47 20.03 -10.00
C ASP A 160 11.11 20.75 -9.91
N ASP A 161 10.04 20.25 -10.57
CA ASP A 161 8.67 20.69 -10.24
C ASP A 161 8.38 20.28 -8.79
N PRO A 162 7.90 21.19 -7.92
CA PRO A 162 7.49 20.86 -6.58
C PRO A 162 5.98 20.59 -6.51
N ALA A 163 5.53 19.89 -5.48
CA ALA A 163 4.12 19.72 -5.18
C ALA A 163 3.84 19.81 -3.67
N ILE A 164 2.64 20.24 -3.30
CA ILE A 164 2.14 20.15 -1.92
C ILE A 164 1.23 18.94 -1.85
N PHE A 165 1.49 18.02 -0.93
CA PHE A 165 0.57 16.97 -0.54
C PHE A 165 -0.05 17.30 0.83
N VAL A 166 -1.37 17.30 0.92
CA VAL A 166 -2.13 17.62 2.13
C VAL A 166 -3.07 16.47 2.47
N LYS A 167 -3.02 16.00 3.72
CA LYS A 167 -4.04 15.14 4.31
C LYS A 167 -4.93 15.98 5.22
N TRP A 168 -6.06 16.44 4.70
CA TRP A 168 -7.04 17.22 5.45
C TRP A 168 -7.59 16.45 6.65
N ASP A 169 -7.89 17.17 7.72
CA ASP A 169 -8.56 16.64 8.90
C ASP A 169 -9.94 17.28 9.02
N ALA A 170 -10.99 16.45 8.92
CA ALA A 170 -12.37 16.91 9.02
C ALA A 170 -12.67 17.53 10.38
N ASN A 171 -11.99 17.10 11.45
CA ASN A 171 -12.19 17.64 12.79
C ASN A 171 -11.77 19.12 12.87
N GLY A 172 -10.80 19.55 12.06
CA GLY A 172 -10.35 20.94 12.00
C GLY A 172 -11.36 21.90 11.36
N PHE A 173 -12.46 21.39 10.82
CA PHE A 173 -13.57 22.18 10.23
C PHE A 173 -14.91 21.85 10.86
N ASN A 174 -14.93 20.97 11.86
CA ASN A 174 -16.14 20.54 12.56
C ASN A 174 -15.90 20.65 14.08
N ASP A 175 -15.20 21.70 14.49
CA ASP A 175 -14.85 22.01 15.88
C ASP A 175 -16.01 22.70 16.64
N THR A 176 -17.07 23.08 15.94
CA THR A 176 -18.28 23.69 16.50
C THR A 176 -19.54 22.99 15.98
N VAL A 177 -20.73 23.45 16.40
CA VAL A 177 -22.02 22.95 15.89
C VAL A 177 -22.25 23.25 14.40
N ALA A 178 -21.59 24.27 13.85
CA ALA A 178 -21.67 24.58 12.43
C ALA A 178 -20.72 23.68 11.64
N GLN A 179 -21.28 22.90 10.71
CA GLN A 179 -20.55 21.89 9.96
C GLN A 179 -19.68 22.48 8.85
N ASP A 180 -18.54 21.84 8.60
CA ASP A 180 -17.59 22.12 7.52
C ASP A 180 -17.01 23.56 7.51
N VAL A 181 -17.11 24.26 8.63
CA VAL A 181 -16.54 25.59 8.84
C VAL A 181 -15.71 25.59 10.13
N ARG A 182 -14.43 25.90 9.98
CA ARG A 182 -13.54 26.09 11.13
C ARG A 182 -14.04 27.24 11.99
N ASN A 183 -14.01 27.07 13.30
CA ASN A 183 -14.46 28.06 14.29
C ASN A 183 -15.93 28.49 14.13
N GLY A 184 -16.73 27.76 13.34
CA GLY A 184 -18.10 28.15 12.99
C GLY A 184 -18.21 29.38 12.09
N VAL A 185 -17.11 29.84 11.48
CA VAL A 185 -17.08 31.07 10.68
C VAL A 185 -17.27 30.77 9.19
N ALA A 186 -18.31 31.36 8.59
CA ALA A 186 -18.58 31.23 7.16
C ALA A 186 -17.34 31.61 6.32
N GLY A 187 -16.96 30.73 5.38
CA GLY A 187 -15.80 30.92 4.51
C GLY A 187 -14.51 30.27 5.01
N GLN A 188 -14.40 29.87 6.29
CA GLN A 188 -13.25 29.11 6.80
C GLN A 188 -13.38 27.61 6.50
N THR A 189 -13.39 27.26 5.21
CA THR A 189 -13.67 25.90 4.72
C THR A 189 -12.44 25.25 4.07
N VAL A 190 -12.43 23.92 3.94
CA VAL A 190 -11.43 23.20 3.13
C VAL A 190 -11.38 23.77 1.70
N LYS A 191 -12.55 24.09 1.13
CA LYS A 191 -12.67 24.67 -0.22
C LYS A 191 -11.96 26.02 -0.34
N ALA A 192 -11.99 26.86 0.70
CA ALA A 192 -11.27 28.12 0.71
C ALA A 192 -9.75 27.92 0.67
N LEU A 193 -9.23 26.91 1.38
CA LEU A 193 -7.80 26.56 1.32
C LEU A 193 -7.39 25.98 -0.03
N ILE A 194 -8.21 25.10 -0.61
CA ILE A 194 -7.99 24.59 -1.98
C ILE A 194 -7.97 25.75 -2.98
N THR A 195 -8.92 26.69 -2.85
CA THR A 195 -8.99 27.88 -3.72
C THR A 195 -7.76 28.76 -3.55
N TYR A 196 -7.27 28.92 -2.33
CA TYR A 196 -6.04 29.66 -2.06
C TYR A 196 -4.80 28.99 -2.70
N ILE A 197 -4.62 27.67 -2.50
CA ILE A 197 -3.48 26.92 -3.07
C ILE A 197 -3.51 27.01 -4.61
N THR A 198 -4.69 26.85 -5.20
CA THR A 198 -4.85 26.89 -6.66
C THR A 198 -4.69 28.31 -7.23
N GLY A 199 -5.19 29.33 -6.53
CA GLY A 199 -4.94 30.73 -6.85
C GLY A 199 -3.48 31.14 -6.72
N SER A 200 -2.69 30.40 -5.93
CA SER A 200 -1.25 30.60 -5.75
C SER A 200 -0.39 29.86 -6.80
N GLY A 201 -0.99 29.31 -7.85
CA GLY A 201 -0.30 28.61 -8.94
C GLY A 201 -0.24 27.08 -8.78
N GLY A 202 -0.84 26.52 -7.74
CA GLY A 202 -0.94 25.07 -7.56
C GLY A 202 -2.01 24.44 -8.46
N MET A 203 -1.66 23.43 -9.24
CA MET A 203 -2.65 22.64 -10.00
C MET A 203 -3.16 21.48 -9.14
N ASP A 204 -4.47 21.45 -8.83
CA ASP A 204 -5.10 20.31 -8.17
C ASP A 204 -5.07 19.05 -9.06
N PHE A 205 -4.15 18.15 -8.73
CA PHE A 205 -3.88 16.99 -9.52
C PHE A 205 -4.98 15.93 -9.37
N ASN A 206 -5.56 15.52 -10.49
CA ASN A 206 -6.71 14.62 -10.57
C ASN A 206 -7.97 15.10 -9.84
N ARG A 207 -8.08 16.39 -9.48
CA ARG A 207 -9.24 16.95 -8.75
C ARG A 207 -9.53 16.22 -7.42
N GLN A 208 -8.49 15.72 -6.77
CA GLN A 208 -8.62 14.99 -5.50
C GLN A 208 -8.40 15.90 -4.29
N ASN A 209 -8.15 17.20 -4.51
CA ASN A 209 -7.97 18.21 -3.48
C ASN A 209 -6.82 17.93 -2.49
N SER A 210 -5.94 16.98 -2.79
CA SER A 210 -4.93 16.48 -1.83
C SER A 210 -3.50 16.56 -2.35
N LEU A 211 -3.31 16.76 -3.66
CA LEU A 211 -2.00 16.92 -4.28
C LEU A 211 -2.02 18.08 -5.26
N PHE A 212 -1.19 19.09 -5.04
CA PHE A 212 -1.14 20.31 -5.83
C PHE A 212 0.24 20.46 -6.46
N ILE A 213 0.32 20.39 -7.79
CA ILE A 213 1.59 20.49 -8.53
C ILE A 213 1.85 21.93 -8.90
N PHE A 214 3.03 22.44 -8.58
CA PHE A 214 3.51 23.76 -8.95
C PHE A 214 4.53 23.63 -10.11
N ARG A 215 4.59 24.64 -10.97
CA ARG A 215 5.49 24.65 -12.14
C ARG A 215 6.86 25.27 -11.86
N ASP A 216 7.02 25.87 -10.69
CA ASP A 216 8.22 26.54 -10.26
C ASP A 216 8.26 26.64 -8.72
N ASN A 217 9.47 26.81 -8.19
CA ASN A 217 9.71 26.88 -6.75
C ASN A 217 9.26 28.21 -6.12
N MET A 218 9.09 29.28 -6.91
CA MET A 218 8.70 30.58 -6.38
C MET A 218 7.22 30.60 -5.99
N SER A 219 6.36 30.04 -6.84
CA SER A 219 4.92 29.93 -6.62
C SER A 219 4.59 29.12 -5.36
N ILE A 220 5.27 28.00 -5.13
CA ILE A 220 5.06 27.19 -3.91
C ILE A 220 5.53 27.91 -2.64
N THR A 221 6.67 28.62 -2.70
CA THR A 221 7.17 29.40 -1.55
C THR A 221 6.22 30.55 -1.20
N GLN A 222 5.68 31.26 -2.20
CA GLN A 222 4.66 32.29 -1.98
C GLN A 222 3.37 31.70 -1.40
N CYS A 223 2.92 30.57 -1.94
CA CYS A 223 1.77 29.84 -1.41
C CYS A 223 1.97 29.49 0.06
N GLN A 224 3.15 28.96 0.43
CA GLN A 224 3.50 28.57 1.79
C GLN A 224 3.42 29.75 2.76
N GLY A 225 3.99 30.90 2.41
CA GLY A 225 4.02 32.07 3.28
C GLY A 225 2.68 32.79 3.46
N GLY A 226 1.73 32.63 2.52
CA GLY A 226 0.49 33.41 2.49
C GLY A 226 -0.77 32.69 2.98
N PHE A 227 -0.65 31.46 3.53
CA PHE A 227 -1.82 30.73 4.02
C PHE A 227 -2.61 31.56 5.04
N PRO A 228 -3.96 31.56 4.99
CA PRO A 228 -4.78 32.39 5.87
C PRO A 228 -4.48 32.17 7.35
N GLN A 229 -4.48 33.25 8.14
CA GLN A 229 -4.17 33.19 9.57
C GLN A 229 -5.06 32.21 10.34
N TRP A 230 -6.33 32.08 9.95
CA TRP A 230 -7.28 31.17 10.57
C TRP A 230 -6.95 29.69 10.36
N ALA A 231 -6.17 29.35 9.34
CA ALA A 231 -5.79 27.97 9.04
C ALA A 231 -4.61 27.48 9.88
N LYS A 232 -3.95 28.38 10.61
CA LYS A 232 -2.85 28.02 11.50
C LYS A 232 -3.35 27.20 12.69
N HIS A 233 -2.43 26.43 13.25
CA HIS A 233 -2.61 25.73 14.51
C HIS A 233 -3.18 26.66 15.58
N GLN A 234 -4.20 26.16 16.29
CA GLN A 234 -4.87 26.86 17.37
C GLN A 234 -4.91 25.94 18.60
N ALA A 235 -4.59 26.49 19.77
CA ALA A 235 -4.62 25.71 20.99
C ALA A 235 -6.03 25.16 21.25
N ALA A 236 -6.12 23.87 21.61
CA ALA A 236 -7.36 23.14 21.88
C ALA A 236 -8.33 22.97 20.70
N ILE A 237 -7.96 23.42 19.49
CA ILE A 237 -8.77 23.22 18.27
C ILE A 237 -8.01 22.25 17.37
N PRO A 238 -8.66 21.20 16.83
CA PRO A 238 -8.02 20.30 15.88
C PRO A 238 -7.41 21.06 14.68
N ASP A 239 -6.28 20.58 14.16
CA ASP A 239 -5.61 21.20 13.02
C ASP A 239 -6.41 21.01 11.73
N VAL A 240 -6.23 21.90 10.75
CA VAL A 240 -6.93 21.81 9.45
C VAL A 240 -6.46 20.61 8.61
N CYS A 241 -5.26 20.11 8.89
CA CYS A 241 -4.72 18.90 8.28
C CYS A 241 -4.01 18.06 9.34
N SER A 242 -3.99 16.74 9.13
CA SER A 242 -3.19 15.83 9.96
C SER A 242 -1.76 15.70 9.42
N SER A 243 -1.54 16.11 8.17
CA SER A 243 -0.21 16.23 7.59
C SER A 243 -0.22 17.13 6.36
N ILE A 244 0.88 17.85 6.18
CA ILE A 244 1.21 18.58 4.97
C ILE A 244 2.71 18.43 4.70
N CYS A 245 3.07 18.17 3.46
CA CYS A 245 4.47 18.04 3.05
C CYS A 245 4.67 18.55 1.63
N ARG A 246 5.89 18.97 1.35
CA ARG A 246 6.32 19.24 -0.02
C ARG A 246 6.95 17.99 -0.60
N ILE A 247 6.59 17.69 -1.84
CA ILE A 247 7.11 16.59 -2.64
C ILE A 247 7.94 17.19 -3.77
N ASN A 248 9.19 16.74 -3.92
CA ASN A 248 10.09 17.19 -4.97
C ASN A 248 10.47 16.02 -5.87
N LYS A 249 10.40 16.21 -7.20
CA LYS A 249 10.88 15.21 -8.16
C LYS A 249 12.35 15.46 -8.49
N LEU A 250 13.23 14.60 -7.97
CA LEU A 250 14.67 14.75 -8.10
C LEU A 250 15.27 14.23 -9.42
N SER A 251 14.55 13.39 -10.17
CA SER A 251 15.10 12.86 -11.42
C SER A 251 14.04 12.42 -12.42
N ALA A 252 14.44 12.36 -13.69
CA ALA A 252 13.61 11.84 -14.77
C ALA A 252 13.21 10.37 -14.55
N LYS A 253 14.06 9.59 -13.85
CA LYS A 253 13.77 8.20 -13.43
C LYS A 253 12.74 8.13 -12.29
N GLY A 254 12.26 9.28 -11.81
CA GLY A 254 11.19 9.40 -10.82
C GLY A 254 11.64 9.17 -9.39
N ALA A 255 12.89 9.45 -9.05
CA ALA A 255 13.29 9.60 -7.65
C ALA A 255 12.53 10.78 -7.03
N ILE A 256 12.07 10.60 -5.80
CA ILE A 256 11.21 11.56 -5.10
C ILE A 256 11.86 11.85 -3.76
N ASP A 257 11.81 13.12 -3.37
CA ASP A 257 12.11 13.56 -2.01
C ASP A 257 10.87 14.19 -1.38
N TYR A 258 10.85 14.24 -0.06
CA TYR A 258 9.84 14.99 0.67
C TYR A 258 10.49 15.78 1.80
N GLU A 259 9.93 16.95 2.05
CA GLU A 259 10.28 17.78 3.20
C GLU A 259 9.02 18.17 3.97
N LEU A 260 9.20 18.39 5.27
CA LEU A 260 8.14 18.96 6.09
C LEU A 260 7.76 20.32 5.53
N PHE A 261 6.46 20.57 5.43
CA PHE A 261 5.99 21.87 5.01
C PHE A 261 6.12 22.83 6.20
N GLU A 262 7.16 23.67 6.19
CA GLU A 262 7.48 24.63 7.25
C GLU A 262 6.47 25.80 7.29
N TYR A 263 5.22 25.50 7.59
CA TYR A 263 4.18 26.46 7.89
C TYR A 263 3.20 25.84 8.90
N PRO A 264 2.79 26.54 9.96
CA PRO A 264 2.14 25.93 11.11
C PRO A 264 0.65 25.68 10.85
N LEU A 265 0.29 24.93 9.80
CA LEU A 265 -1.06 24.37 9.65
C LEU A 265 -1.28 23.20 10.60
N THR A 266 -0.20 22.58 11.06
CA THR A 266 -0.18 21.50 12.04
C THR A 266 0.74 21.87 13.20
N LYS A 267 0.48 21.33 14.39
CA LYS A 267 1.46 21.34 15.47
C LYS A 267 2.69 20.53 15.01
N LEU A 268 3.86 21.17 14.95
CA LEU A 268 5.13 20.47 14.79
C LEU A 268 5.30 19.55 16.01
N LEU A 269 5.36 18.24 15.78
CA LEU A 269 5.70 17.25 16.80
C LEU A 269 7.20 17.30 17.09
#